data_AF-A0A7W0Z257-F1
#
_entry.id   AF-A0A7W0Z257-F1
#
_cell.length_a   1.000
_cell.length_b   1.000
_cell.length_c   1.000
_cell.angle_alpha   90.00
_cell.angle_beta   90.00
_cell.angle_gamma   90.00
#
_symmetry.space_group_name_H-M   'P 1'
#
loop_
_entity.id
_entity.type
_entity.pdbx_description
1 polymer ?
#
loop_
_entity_poly.entity_id
_entity_poly.type
_entity_poly.pdbx_seq_one_letter_code
_entity_poly.pdbx_strand_id
1 'polypeptide(L)'
;MDRWAGRVVRRAAVSAMVLGLLLPAGQTAGAAGQLATPVTTPVEAVCDVERRDVDEVIDLRRSAPLPTQPSGIERLPARQPADAETVAEIERTVRTMEACTNTGDQLLFFSFVSDRMLSRPVSDELAAVFEAELRAMAAATPTPLPPDARASILGPWNVQQLADGRVLAGANVLPEEERRGPFVVTALVFVKQDGRWLLDEPLEEFIWVEECDSSVPAGLVLGLPPGYEEREYYREAEGGYCHPPDRDRDREDRLERRAEREARASGTPTSAP
;
A
#
# COMPACT_ATOMS: atom_id res chain seq x y z
N MET A 1 -14.14 -21.20 4.75
CA MET A 1 -12.79 -20.62 4.70
C MET A 1 -11.81 -21.47 5.54
N ASP A 2 -11.76 -22.79 5.32
CA ASP A 2 -11.04 -23.74 6.20
C ASP A 2 -9.67 -24.21 5.65
N ARG A 3 -8.94 -23.37 4.91
CA ARG A 3 -7.66 -23.78 4.29
C ARG A 3 -6.40 -23.12 4.86
N TRP A 4 -6.51 -22.37 5.96
CA TRP A 4 -5.38 -21.63 6.53
C TRP A 4 -4.63 -22.36 7.66
N ALA A 5 -5.13 -23.48 8.18
CA ALA A 5 -4.49 -24.21 9.27
C ALA A 5 -3.82 -25.51 8.80
N GLY A 6 -2.54 -25.44 8.41
CA GLY A 6 -1.75 -26.65 8.27
C GLY A 6 -0.49 -26.52 7.44
N ARG A 7 0.61 -26.15 8.09
CA ARG A 7 1.93 -26.82 7.94
C ARG A 7 2.96 -26.26 8.93
N VAL A 8 3.01 -26.90 10.10
CA VAL A 8 4.16 -26.86 11.02
C VAL A 8 5.05 -28.06 10.70
N VAL A 9 6.26 -27.86 10.15
CA VAL A 9 7.38 -28.81 10.35
C VAL A 9 8.74 -28.08 10.28
N ARG A 10 9.33 -27.90 11.47
CA ARG A 10 10.72 -28.12 11.87
C ARG A 10 11.82 -27.95 10.81
N ARG A 11 12.72 -26.97 11.02
CA ARG A 11 14.17 -27.16 10.77
C ARG A 11 15.02 -26.57 11.88
N ALA A 12 16.06 -27.34 12.18
CA ALA A 12 16.90 -27.29 13.36
C ALA A 12 17.97 -26.21 13.30
N ALA A 13 18.43 -25.83 14.49
CA ALA A 13 19.52 -24.92 14.78
C ALA A 13 20.88 -25.40 14.23
N VAL A 14 21.64 -24.47 13.66
CA VAL A 14 23.10 -24.38 13.80
C VAL A 14 23.48 -22.91 13.66
N SER A 15 24.03 -22.28 14.70
CA SER A 15 24.77 -21.02 14.55
C SER A 15 25.94 -21.02 15.52
N ALA A 16 27.12 -21.19 14.93
CA ALA A 16 28.41 -21.09 15.58
C ALA A 16 28.76 -19.60 15.78
N MET A 17 29.07 -19.27 17.02
CA MET A 17 29.51 -17.97 17.48
C MET A 17 31.00 -17.79 17.10
N VAL A 18 31.32 -16.79 16.27
CA VAL A 18 32.69 -16.31 16.10
C VAL A 18 32.76 -14.85 16.51
N LEU A 19 33.39 -14.64 17.65
CA LEU A 19 33.72 -13.37 18.27
C LEU A 19 35.02 -12.84 17.63
N GLY A 20 34.95 -11.69 16.97
CA GLY A 20 36.09 -11.03 16.31
C GLY A 20 36.22 -9.57 16.72
N LEU A 21 37.41 -9.23 17.24
CA LEU A 21 37.84 -7.98 17.88
C LEU A 21 37.78 -6.69 17.03
N LEU A 22 37.35 -5.60 17.68
CA LEU A 22 37.88 -4.22 17.78
C LEU A 22 38.88 -3.68 16.72
N LEU A 23 38.55 -2.48 16.20
CA LEU A 23 39.46 -1.36 15.90
C LEU A 23 38.67 -0.02 15.87
N PRO A 24 39.11 1.05 16.58
CA PRO A 24 38.57 2.40 16.41
C PRO A 24 39.47 3.22 15.47
N ALA A 25 38.90 3.82 14.43
CA ALA A 25 39.55 4.85 13.61
C ALA A 25 38.63 6.06 13.48
N GLY A 26 39.21 7.24 13.72
CA GLY A 26 38.52 8.48 14.05
C GLY A 26 37.53 9.00 13.01
N GLN A 27 36.49 9.68 13.51
CA GLN A 27 35.57 10.46 12.71
C GLN A 27 35.87 11.95 12.91
N THR A 28 36.17 12.61 11.81
CA THR A 28 36.19 14.06 11.67
C THR A 28 34.75 14.57 11.71
N ALA A 29 34.49 15.57 12.54
CA ALA A 29 33.19 16.22 12.65
C ALA A 29 32.87 17.01 11.37
N GLY A 30 32.13 16.40 10.45
CA GLY A 30 31.37 17.11 9.43
C GLY A 30 30.11 17.68 10.05
N ALA A 31 29.79 18.94 9.77
CA ALA A 31 28.55 19.57 10.17
C ALA A 31 27.35 18.80 9.56
N ALA A 32 26.75 17.92 10.36
CA ALA A 32 25.51 17.26 10.00
C ALA A 32 24.38 18.31 10.06
N GLY A 33 23.72 18.53 8.92
CA GLY A 33 22.38 19.09 8.92
C GLY A 33 21.53 18.29 9.91
N GLN A 34 20.93 18.99 10.86
CA GLN A 34 20.15 18.42 11.94
C GLN A 34 18.91 17.76 11.33
N LEU A 35 19.04 16.49 10.94
CA LEU A 35 17.89 15.64 10.60
C LEU A 35 17.04 15.58 11.86
N ALA A 36 15.84 16.15 11.79
CA ALA A 36 14.87 16.06 12.86
C ALA A 36 14.72 14.58 13.22
N THR A 37 15.20 14.19 14.41
CA THR A 37 14.91 12.88 14.97
C THR A 37 13.42 12.84 15.23
N PRO A 38 12.66 11.92 14.59
CA PRO A 38 11.23 11.83 14.83
C PRO A 38 11.00 11.42 16.29
N VAL A 39 10.51 12.35 17.09
CA VAL A 39 9.95 12.03 18.41
C VAL A 39 8.64 11.29 18.14
N THR A 40 8.68 9.96 18.26
CA THR A 40 7.49 9.12 18.21
C THR A 40 7.41 8.33 19.50
N THR A 41 6.96 8.97 20.58
CA THR A 41 6.15 8.19 21.53
C THR A 41 4.92 7.78 20.75
N PRO A 42 4.64 6.49 20.53
CA PRO A 42 3.45 6.09 19.81
C PRO A 42 2.27 6.60 20.61
N VAL A 43 1.54 7.57 20.06
CA VAL A 43 0.19 7.83 20.54
C VAL A 43 -0.57 6.57 20.18
N GLU A 44 -0.90 5.74 21.18
CA GLU A 44 -1.80 4.61 20.96
C GLU A 44 -3.09 5.20 20.38
N ALA A 45 -3.35 4.90 19.11
CA ALA A 45 -4.61 5.28 18.49
C ALA A 45 -5.71 4.53 19.24
N VAL A 46 -6.67 5.27 19.78
CA VAL A 46 -7.88 4.70 20.36
C VAL A 46 -8.89 4.55 19.24
N CYS A 47 -9.56 3.40 19.17
CA CYS A 47 -10.68 3.26 18.27
C CYS A 47 -11.88 4.04 18.82
N ASP A 48 -12.20 5.16 18.20
CA ASP A 48 -13.34 6.04 18.50
C ASP A 48 -14.33 6.13 17.34
N VAL A 49 -14.16 5.29 16.32
CA VAL A 49 -15.04 5.26 15.15
C VAL A 49 -16.36 4.59 15.50
N GLU A 50 -17.45 5.26 15.18
CA GLU A 50 -18.79 4.69 15.28
C GLU A 50 -19.01 3.64 14.19
N ARG A 51 -19.69 2.55 14.53
CA ARG A 51 -20.09 1.53 13.55
C ARG A 51 -21.06 2.14 12.54
N ARG A 52 -20.86 1.79 11.28
CA ARG A 52 -21.88 1.98 10.26
C ARG A 52 -23.10 1.11 10.54
N ASP A 53 -24.28 1.63 10.22
CA ASP A 53 -25.51 0.85 10.34
C ASP A 53 -25.51 -0.30 9.33
N VAL A 54 -25.92 -1.49 9.79
CA VAL A 54 -25.85 -2.71 8.97
C VAL A 54 -26.89 -2.68 7.85
N ASP A 55 -28.08 -2.17 8.12
CA ASP A 55 -29.12 -2.06 7.10
C ASP A 55 -28.72 -1.00 6.05
N GLU A 56 -28.03 0.08 6.45
CA GLU A 56 -27.44 1.05 5.52
C GLU A 56 -26.40 0.40 4.59
N VAL A 57 -25.48 -0.42 5.11
CA VAL A 57 -24.48 -1.14 4.28
C VAL A 57 -25.17 -2.10 3.30
N ILE A 58 -26.21 -2.80 3.74
CA ILE A 58 -27.00 -3.70 2.90
C ILE A 58 -27.72 -2.92 1.80
N ASP A 59 -28.32 -1.78 2.13
CA ASP A 59 -29.07 -0.96 1.18
C ASP A 59 -28.16 -0.31 0.13
N LEU A 60 -26.98 0.18 0.54
CA LEU A 60 -25.94 0.64 -0.39
C LEU A 60 -25.57 -0.43 -1.39
N ARG A 61 -25.41 -1.68 -0.94
CA ARG A 61 -25.10 -2.81 -1.82
C ARG A 61 -26.25 -3.11 -2.79
N ARG A 62 -27.50 -3.10 -2.32
CA ARG A 62 -28.68 -3.38 -3.16
C ARG A 62 -28.94 -2.28 -4.19
N SER A 63 -28.58 -1.05 -3.86
CA SER A 63 -28.71 0.11 -4.75
C SER A 63 -27.58 0.23 -5.78
N ALA A 64 -26.63 -0.72 -5.79
CA ALA A 64 -25.50 -0.76 -6.70
C ALA A 64 -25.95 -0.59 -8.17
N PRO A 65 -25.59 0.52 -8.83
CA PRO A 65 -25.81 0.63 -10.27
C PRO A 65 -25.00 -0.45 -10.98
N LEU A 66 -25.56 -1.01 -12.07
CA LEU A 66 -24.79 -1.88 -12.95
C LEU A 66 -23.51 -1.14 -13.38
N PRO A 67 -22.36 -1.83 -13.43
CA PRO A 67 -21.11 -1.17 -13.67
C PRO A 67 -21.12 -0.61 -15.09
N THR A 68 -21.18 0.72 -15.23
CA THR A 68 -21.13 1.40 -16.54
C THR A 68 -19.70 1.52 -17.09
N GLN A 69 -18.69 1.32 -16.24
CA GLN A 69 -17.29 1.24 -16.59
C GLN A 69 -16.59 0.28 -15.63
N PRO A 70 -15.47 -0.34 -16.04
CA PRO A 70 -14.68 -1.14 -15.11
C PRO A 70 -14.23 -0.26 -13.93
N SER A 71 -14.53 -0.74 -12.72
CA SER A 71 -14.08 -0.13 -11.48
C SER A 71 -12.69 -0.65 -11.20
N GLY A 72 -11.69 0.19 -11.41
CA GLY A 72 -10.37 -0.13 -10.94
C GLY A 72 -9.51 1.10 -10.80
N ILE A 73 -8.42 0.85 -10.09
CA ILE A 73 -7.12 1.48 -10.27
C ILE A 73 -6.61 1.30 -11.74
N GLU A 74 -7.47 0.91 -12.69
CA GLU A 74 -7.20 0.62 -14.10
C GLU A 74 -6.55 1.75 -14.88
N ARG A 75 -6.59 2.97 -14.38
CA ARG A 75 -5.83 4.09 -14.93
C ARG A 75 -5.42 4.99 -13.78
N LEU A 76 -4.31 4.67 -13.11
CA LEU A 76 -3.70 5.63 -12.18
C LEU A 76 -3.27 6.85 -13.01
N PRO A 77 -3.94 8.01 -12.86
CA PRO A 77 -3.55 9.21 -13.58
C PRO A 77 -2.15 9.65 -13.12
N ALA A 78 -1.58 10.67 -13.77
CA ALA A 78 -0.33 11.28 -13.33
C ALA A 78 -0.33 11.52 -11.81
N ARG A 79 0.64 10.92 -11.13
CA ARG A 79 0.76 10.93 -9.66
C ARG A 79 1.63 12.09 -9.23
N GLN A 80 1.21 12.79 -8.18
CA GLN A 80 2.01 13.80 -7.50
C GLN A 80 2.07 13.46 -6.01
N PRO A 81 3.17 13.74 -5.31
CA PRO A 81 3.19 13.65 -3.86
C PRO A 81 2.02 14.44 -3.27
N ALA A 82 1.28 13.82 -2.34
CA ALA A 82 0.22 14.54 -1.64
C ALA A 82 0.82 15.66 -0.77
N ASP A 83 0.03 16.71 -0.50
CA ASP A 83 0.44 17.74 0.45
C ASP A 83 0.55 17.19 1.88
N ALA A 84 1.28 17.92 2.75
CA ALA A 84 1.59 17.46 4.10
C ALA A 84 0.34 17.27 4.99
N GLU A 85 -0.72 18.05 4.76
CA GLU A 85 -1.98 17.92 5.52
C GLU A 85 -2.67 16.61 5.14
N THR A 86 -2.80 16.34 3.84
CA THR A 86 -3.35 15.10 3.30
C THR A 86 -2.57 13.89 3.78
N VAL A 87 -1.22 13.93 3.76
CA VAL A 87 -0.39 12.83 4.30
C VAL A 87 -0.72 12.58 5.77
N ALA A 88 -0.78 13.63 6.60
CA ALA A 88 -1.07 13.49 8.02
C ALA A 88 -2.50 12.96 8.29
N GLU A 89 -3.47 13.34 7.47
CA GLU A 89 -4.84 12.80 7.56
C GLU A 89 -4.90 11.32 7.18
N ILE A 90 -4.22 10.90 6.11
CA ILE A 90 -4.19 9.49 5.66
C ILE A 90 -3.47 8.61 6.68
N GLU A 91 -2.35 9.08 7.24
CA GLU A 91 -1.68 8.39 8.34
C GLU A 91 -2.58 8.23 9.57
N ARG A 92 -3.35 9.27 9.93
CA ARG A 92 -4.31 9.18 11.03
C ARG A 92 -5.37 8.12 10.73
N THR A 93 -5.95 8.14 9.52
CA THR A 93 -6.95 7.15 9.10
C THR A 93 -6.41 5.72 9.19
N VAL A 94 -5.20 5.45 8.69
CA VAL A 94 -4.59 4.11 8.75
C VAL A 94 -4.35 3.66 10.19
N ARG A 95 -3.83 4.53 11.07
CA ARG A 95 -3.63 4.20 12.49
C ARG A 95 -4.96 3.92 13.21
N THR A 96 -6.00 4.72 12.93
CA THR A 96 -7.34 4.49 13.49
C THR A 96 -7.93 3.17 12.96
N MET A 97 -7.73 2.84 11.69
CA MET A 97 -8.16 1.57 11.10
C MET A 97 -7.47 0.37 11.76
N GLU A 98 -6.16 0.42 12.01
CA GLU A 98 -5.41 -0.61 12.74
C GLU A 98 -5.95 -0.77 14.17
N ALA A 99 -6.12 0.33 14.90
CA ALA A 99 -6.65 0.33 16.25
C ALA A 99 -8.06 -0.31 16.32
N CYS A 100 -8.95 0.07 15.40
CA CYS A 100 -10.30 -0.48 15.33
C CYS A 100 -10.32 -1.94 14.93
N THR A 101 -9.49 -2.36 13.98
CA THR A 101 -9.35 -3.79 13.61
C THR A 101 -8.98 -4.64 14.81
N ASN A 102 -8.08 -4.13 15.67
CA ASN A 102 -7.61 -4.85 16.86
C ASN A 102 -8.64 -4.95 18.01
N THR A 103 -9.77 -4.25 17.91
CA THR A 103 -10.91 -4.43 18.84
C THR A 103 -11.69 -5.73 18.59
N GLY A 104 -11.45 -6.39 17.44
CA GLY A 104 -12.17 -7.58 17.00
C GLY A 104 -13.60 -7.31 16.52
N ASP A 105 -13.99 -6.03 16.43
CA ASP A 105 -15.27 -5.61 15.89
C ASP A 105 -15.19 -5.43 14.38
N GLN A 106 -15.48 -6.51 13.65
CA GLN A 106 -15.35 -6.55 12.19
C GLN A 106 -16.28 -5.56 11.48
N LEU A 107 -17.39 -5.14 12.10
CA LEU A 107 -18.29 -4.17 11.49
C LEU A 107 -17.67 -2.77 11.41
N LEU A 108 -16.71 -2.44 12.27
CA LEU A 108 -16.00 -1.16 12.20
C LEU A 108 -15.24 -1.02 10.88
N PHE A 109 -14.79 -2.12 10.27
CA PHE A 109 -14.13 -2.07 8.97
C PHE A 109 -14.99 -1.36 7.91
N PHE A 110 -16.29 -1.62 7.86
CA PHE A 110 -17.21 -0.98 6.91
C PHE A 110 -17.37 0.53 7.14
N SER A 111 -16.95 1.04 8.31
CA SER A 111 -16.93 2.47 8.63
C SER A 111 -15.70 3.19 8.04
N PHE A 112 -14.75 2.43 7.48
CA PHE A 112 -13.60 2.92 6.73
C PHE A 112 -13.77 2.74 5.22
N VAL A 113 -14.92 2.24 4.74
CA VAL A 113 -15.16 1.95 3.32
C VAL A 113 -16.13 2.97 2.74
N SER A 114 -15.82 3.50 1.55
CA SER A 114 -16.65 4.46 0.84
C SER A 114 -17.96 3.84 0.35
N ASP A 115 -18.97 4.67 0.14
CA ASP A 115 -20.28 4.22 -0.35
C ASP A 115 -20.14 3.60 -1.74
N ARG A 116 -19.27 4.18 -2.57
CA ARG A 116 -18.95 3.68 -3.91
C ARG A 116 -18.37 2.27 -3.87
N MET A 117 -17.50 1.98 -2.90
CA MET A 117 -16.92 0.65 -2.75
C MET A 117 -17.95 -0.36 -2.24
N LEU A 118 -18.84 0.04 -1.32
CA LEU A 118 -19.93 -0.81 -0.83
C LEU A 118 -21.01 -1.04 -1.89
N SER A 119 -21.25 -0.09 -2.79
CA SER A 119 -22.21 -0.19 -3.88
C SER A 119 -21.66 -0.94 -5.10
N ARG A 120 -20.58 -1.73 -4.95
CA ARG A 120 -20.05 -2.52 -6.07
C ARG A 120 -20.96 -3.72 -6.36
N PRO A 121 -21.32 -3.93 -7.64
CA PRO A 121 -22.16 -5.04 -8.04
C PRO A 121 -21.46 -6.37 -7.75
N VAL A 122 -22.22 -7.33 -7.22
CA VAL A 122 -21.83 -8.73 -7.02
C VAL A 122 -22.96 -9.61 -7.51
N SER A 123 -22.73 -10.92 -7.68
CA SER A 123 -23.82 -11.84 -8.01
C SER A 123 -24.85 -11.90 -6.88
N ASP A 124 -26.10 -12.19 -7.20
CA ASP A 124 -27.19 -12.31 -6.21
C ASP A 124 -26.86 -13.34 -5.11
N GLU A 125 -26.18 -14.43 -5.46
CA GLU A 125 -25.72 -15.45 -4.52
C GLU A 125 -24.72 -14.85 -3.51
N LEU A 126 -23.71 -14.10 -3.99
CA LEU A 126 -22.74 -13.44 -3.12
C LEU A 126 -23.37 -12.32 -2.29
N ALA A 127 -24.35 -11.60 -2.85
CA ALA A 127 -25.08 -10.59 -2.11
C ALA A 127 -25.85 -11.19 -0.91
N ALA A 128 -26.52 -12.33 -1.12
CA ALA A 128 -27.24 -13.02 -0.04
C ALA A 128 -26.31 -13.55 1.05
N VAL A 129 -25.15 -14.11 0.67
CA VAL A 129 -24.11 -14.53 1.63
C VAL A 129 -23.58 -13.34 2.42
N PHE A 130 -23.22 -12.26 1.74
CA PHE A 130 -22.71 -11.05 2.36
C PHE A 130 -23.71 -10.43 3.34
N GLU A 131 -24.99 -10.36 2.99
CA GLU A 131 -26.04 -9.88 3.91
C GLU A 131 -26.16 -10.78 5.15
N ALA A 132 -26.15 -12.11 4.97
CA ALA A 132 -26.21 -13.04 6.10
C ALA A 132 -25.00 -12.88 7.04
N GLU A 133 -23.80 -12.70 6.48
CA GLU A 133 -22.57 -12.44 7.23
C GLU A 133 -22.62 -11.11 7.99
N LEU A 134 -23.08 -10.02 7.35
CA LEU A 134 -23.26 -8.73 8.01
C LEU A 134 -24.21 -8.82 9.22
N ARG A 135 -25.35 -9.50 9.06
CA ARG A 135 -26.30 -9.70 10.17
C ARG A 135 -25.73 -10.58 11.27
N ALA A 136 -24.94 -11.60 10.92
CA ALA A 136 -24.26 -12.43 11.90
C ALA A 136 -23.21 -11.64 12.70
N MET A 137 -22.41 -10.80 12.02
CA MET A 137 -21.45 -9.90 12.69
C MET A 137 -22.15 -8.89 13.60
N ALA A 138 -23.31 -8.37 13.20
CA ALA A 138 -24.11 -7.45 14.01
C ALA A 138 -24.63 -8.07 15.31
N ALA A 139 -24.97 -9.36 15.28
CA ALA A 139 -25.43 -10.11 16.44
C ALA A 139 -24.29 -10.60 17.34
N ALA A 140 -23.05 -10.60 16.85
CA ALA A 140 -21.89 -11.05 17.61
C ALA A 140 -21.46 -10.01 18.66
N THR A 141 -20.84 -10.49 19.74
CA THR A 141 -20.14 -9.62 20.70
C THR A 141 -18.67 -9.54 20.30
N PRO A 142 -18.14 -8.35 19.94
CA PRO A 142 -16.73 -8.21 19.63
C PRO A 142 -15.83 -8.64 20.78
N THR A 143 -14.73 -9.30 20.45
CA THR A 143 -13.70 -9.67 21.41
C THR A 143 -12.37 -9.14 20.90
N PRO A 144 -11.66 -8.29 21.67
CA PRO A 144 -10.35 -7.78 21.27
C PRO A 144 -9.39 -8.89 20.87
N LEU A 145 -8.61 -8.64 19.82
CA LEU A 145 -7.63 -9.62 19.34
C LEU A 145 -6.53 -9.78 20.39
N PRO A 146 -6.11 -11.02 20.70
CA PRO A 146 -4.95 -11.25 21.56
C PRO A 146 -3.69 -10.68 20.90
N PRO A 147 -2.65 -10.32 21.67
CA PRO A 147 -1.48 -9.61 21.14
C PRO A 147 -0.81 -10.23 19.92
N ASP A 148 -0.74 -11.56 19.86
CA ASP A 148 -0.17 -12.37 18.77
C ASP A 148 -1.06 -12.43 17.51
N ALA A 149 -2.34 -12.09 17.62
CA ALA A 149 -3.27 -12.05 16.50
C ALA A 149 -3.63 -10.61 16.08
N ARG A 150 -3.00 -9.59 16.67
CA ARG A 150 -3.26 -8.20 16.30
C ARG A 150 -2.84 -7.96 14.85
N ALA A 151 -3.73 -7.35 14.09
CA ALA A 151 -3.37 -6.74 12.83
C ALA A 151 -2.39 -5.61 13.11
N SER A 152 -1.42 -5.43 12.22
CA SER A 152 -0.61 -4.23 12.24
C SER A 152 -0.33 -3.76 10.83
N ILE A 153 -0.62 -2.49 10.59
CA ILE A 153 -0.58 -1.88 9.28
C ILE A 153 0.67 -1.03 9.21
N LEU A 154 1.72 -1.55 8.57
CA LEU A 154 2.92 -0.73 8.34
C LEU A 154 2.61 0.23 7.19
N GLY A 155 2.92 1.51 7.39
CA GLY A 155 2.60 2.58 6.46
C GLY A 155 1.67 3.62 7.09
N PRO A 156 1.02 4.47 6.28
CA PRO A 156 1.16 4.57 4.82
C PRO A 156 2.54 5.12 4.40
N TRP A 157 3.05 4.70 3.24
CA TRP A 157 4.20 5.35 2.59
C TRP A 157 3.89 5.72 1.14
N ASN A 158 4.70 6.63 0.59
CA ASN A 158 4.57 7.13 -0.79
C ASN A 158 3.14 7.55 -1.15
N VAL A 159 2.53 8.33 -0.25
CA VAL A 159 1.19 8.90 -0.39
C VAL A 159 1.15 9.87 -1.57
N GLN A 160 0.34 9.55 -2.55
CA GLN A 160 0.23 10.25 -3.82
C GLN A 160 -1.21 10.70 -4.06
N GLN A 161 -1.38 11.95 -4.46
CA GLN A 161 -2.66 12.45 -4.91
C GLN A 161 -2.85 12.09 -6.39
N LEU A 162 -4.04 11.58 -6.72
CA LEU A 162 -4.48 11.26 -8.07
C LEU A 162 -5.18 12.48 -8.68
N ALA A 163 -5.19 12.58 -10.01
CA ALA A 163 -5.80 13.71 -10.73
C ALA A 163 -7.31 13.85 -10.51
N ASP A 164 -8.00 12.78 -10.10
CA ASP A 164 -9.42 12.78 -9.75
C ASP A 164 -9.69 13.18 -8.29
N GLY A 165 -8.65 13.53 -7.52
CA GLY A 165 -8.74 13.95 -6.13
C GLY A 165 -8.64 12.82 -5.11
N ARG A 166 -8.61 11.55 -5.54
CA ARG A 166 -8.34 10.41 -4.65
C ARG A 166 -6.88 10.38 -4.22
N VAL A 167 -6.58 9.58 -3.20
CA VAL A 167 -5.22 9.41 -2.67
C VAL A 167 -4.83 7.94 -2.71
N LEU A 168 -3.66 7.65 -3.27
CA LEU A 168 -3.05 6.33 -3.32
C LEU A 168 -1.92 6.25 -2.29
N ALA A 169 -1.86 5.19 -1.49
CA ALA A 169 -0.77 4.96 -0.55
C ALA A 169 -0.35 3.49 -0.53
N GLY A 170 0.92 3.23 -0.28
CA GLY A 170 1.44 1.88 -0.01
C GLY A 170 1.31 1.55 1.47
N ALA A 171 0.88 0.34 1.77
CA ALA A 171 0.89 -0.20 3.12
C ALA A 171 1.25 -1.69 3.09
N ASN A 172 1.60 -2.26 4.25
CA ASN A 172 1.70 -3.70 4.44
C ASN A 172 0.66 -4.08 5.49
N VAL A 173 -0.36 -4.83 5.05
CA VAL A 173 -1.49 -5.27 5.87
C VAL A 173 -1.34 -6.77 6.12
N LEU A 174 -0.37 -7.15 6.96
CA LEU A 174 -0.13 -8.55 7.32
C LEU A 174 0.03 -8.71 8.84
N PRO A 175 -0.31 -9.90 9.38
CA PRO A 175 0.10 -10.27 10.73
C PRO A 175 1.61 -10.11 10.90
N GLU A 176 2.05 -9.72 12.10
CA GLU A 176 3.48 -9.42 12.35
C GLU A 176 4.41 -10.58 11.99
N GLU A 177 3.97 -11.82 12.20
CA GLU A 177 4.75 -13.03 11.95
C GLU A 177 5.01 -13.29 10.46
N GLU A 178 4.09 -12.84 9.60
CA GLU A 178 4.16 -13.03 8.15
C GLU A 178 5.07 -11.99 7.48
N ARG A 179 5.64 -11.05 8.26
CA ARG A 179 6.52 -9.97 7.80
C ARG A 179 7.97 -10.35 7.44
N ARG A 180 8.28 -11.61 7.11
CA ARG A 180 9.64 -12.05 6.64
C ARG A 180 9.85 -12.60 5.20
N GLY A 181 9.02 -12.33 4.19
CA GLY A 181 9.22 -12.67 2.76
C GLY A 181 9.33 -11.44 1.83
N PRO A 182 9.51 -11.58 0.51
CA PRO A 182 9.45 -10.45 -0.43
C PRO A 182 8.04 -9.84 -0.41
N PHE A 183 7.89 -8.75 0.35
CA PHE A 183 6.57 -8.27 0.78
C PHE A 183 5.69 -7.73 -0.31
N VAL A 184 4.42 -8.12 -0.21
CA VAL A 184 3.37 -7.56 -1.01
C VAL A 184 2.97 -6.21 -0.43
N VAL A 185 3.43 -5.15 -1.06
CA VAL A 185 2.86 -3.82 -0.83
C VAL A 185 1.40 -3.90 -1.25
N THR A 186 0.50 -3.56 -0.35
CA THR A 186 -0.91 -3.39 -0.62
C THR A 186 -1.14 -1.93 -1.01
N ALA A 187 -1.74 -1.72 -2.18
CA ALA A 187 -2.19 -0.41 -2.59
C ALA A 187 -3.50 -0.08 -1.86
N LEU A 188 -3.51 1.05 -1.14
CA LEU A 188 -4.69 1.62 -0.51
C LEU A 188 -5.12 2.84 -1.32
N VAL A 189 -6.37 2.87 -1.78
CA VAL A 189 -6.94 4.05 -2.45
C VAL A 189 -8.01 4.65 -1.57
N PHE A 190 -7.86 5.94 -1.28
CA PHE A 190 -8.75 6.71 -0.43
C PHE A 190 -9.50 7.78 -1.21
N VAL A 191 -10.74 8.03 -0.81
CA VAL A 191 -11.56 9.17 -1.23
C VAL A 191 -11.97 9.98 -0.02
N LYS A 192 -12.10 11.30 -0.16
CA LYS A 192 -12.65 12.17 0.89
C LYS A 192 -14.17 12.23 0.73
N GLN A 193 -14.91 11.67 1.69
CA GLN A 193 -16.36 11.65 1.73
C GLN A 193 -16.81 12.18 3.09
N ASP A 194 -17.73 13.16 3.11
CA ASP A 194 -18.25 13.77 4.33
C ASP A 194 -17.16 14.25 5.32
N GLY A 195 -16.07 14.78 4.78
CA GLY A 195 -14.93 15.29 5.55
C GLY A 195 -13.98 14.21 6.10
N ARG A 196 -14.20 12.92 5.79
CA ARG A 196 -13.35 11.80 6.21
C ARG A 196 -12.71 11.11 5.02
N TRP A 197 -11.52 10.55 5.22
CA TRP A 197 -10.90 9.66 4.23
C TRP A 197 -11.38 8.23 4.43
N LEU A 198 -11.88 7.63 3.35
CA LEU A 198 -12.40 6.25 3.32
C LEU A 198 -11.73 5.47 2.19
N LEU A 199 -11.50 4.17 2.40
CA LEU A 199 -11.08 3.21 1.38
C LEU A 199 -12.12 3.12 0.27
N ASP A 200 -11.68 3.30 -0.96
CA ASP A 200 -12.54 3.47 -2.13
C ASP A 200 -12.32 2.39 -3.21
N GLU A 201 -11.22 1.66 -3.09
CA GLU A 201 -10.87 0.50 -3.90
C GLU A 201 -10.55 -0.69 -2.97
N PRO A 202 -10.65 -1.94 -3.47
CA PRO A 202 -10.18 -3.09 -2.74
C PRO A 202 -8.70 -2.94 -2.41
N LEU A 203 -8.28 -3.67 -1.37
CA LEU A 203 -6.87 -3.84 -1.06
C LEU A 203 -6.23 -4.65 -2.19
N GLU A 204 -5.44 -4.00 -3.02
CA GLU A 204 -4.86 -4.63 -4.22
C GLU A 204 -3.34 -4.77 -4.07
N GLU A 205 -2.86 -6.00 -4.27
CA GLU A 205 -1.44 -6.34 -4.32
C GLU A 205 -0.82 -6.01 -5.69
N PHE A 206 -1.67 -6.00 -6.71
CA PHE A 206 -1.33 -5.68 -8.08
C PHE A 206 -2.22 -4.55 -8.56
N ILE A 207 -1.62 -3.54 -9.16
CA ILE A 207 -2.33 -2.41 -9.71
C ILE A 207 -2.13 -2.37 -11.21
N TRP A 208 -3.22 -2.12 -11.93
CA TRP A 208 -3.15 -1.95 -13.36
C TRP A 208 -2.56 -0.58 -13.69
N VAL A 209 -1.56 -0.57 -14.56
CA VAL A 209 -0.88 0.67 -14.98
C VAL A 209 -1.11 0.81 -16.49
N GLU A 210 -1.75 1.92 -16.89
CA GLU A 210 -2.15 2.14 -18.28
C GLU A 210 -0.96 2.13 -19.22
N GLU A 211 0.15 2.76 -18.82
CA GLU A 211 1.40 2.78 -19.59
C GLU A 211 2.00 1.38 -19.80
N CYS A 212 1.58 0.42 -18.99
CA CYS A 212 2.05 -0.96 -18.99
C CYS A 212 1.09 -1.94 -19.64
N ASP A 213 -0.15 -1.53 -19.92
CA ASP A 213 -1.25 -2.38 -20.40
C ASP A 213 -1.33 -3.73 -19.64
N SER A 214 -1.02 -3.68 -18.34
CA SER A 214 -0.92 -4.85 -17.47
C SER A 214 -0.96 -4.48 -16.00
N SER A 215 -1.28 -5.47 -15.16
CA SER A 215 -1.14 -5.38 -13.71
C SER A 215 0.32 -5.53 -13.30
N VAL A 216 0.80 -4.61 -12.46
CA VAL A 216 2.13 -4.64 -11.87
C VAL A 216 2.02 -4.74 -10.35
N PRO A 217 2.96 -5.42 -9.67
CA PRO A 217 2.99 -5.41 -8.21
C PRO A 217 3.01 -3.98 -7.68
N ALA A 218 2.16 -3.68 -6.68
CA ALA A 218 2.03 -2.32 -6.16
C ALA A 218 3.35 -1.78 -5.60
N GLY A 219 4.25 -2.66 -5.13
CA GLY A 219 5.58 -2.30 -4.65
C GLY A 219 6.49 -1.69 -5.73
N LEU A 220 6.32 -2.05 -7.01
CA LEU A 220 7.06 -1.43 -8.12
C LEU A 220 6.63 0.03 -8.35
N VAL A 221 5.41 0.36 -7.94
CA VAL A 221 4.76 1.64 -8.23
C VAL A 221 4.79 2.58 -7.02
N LEU A 222 4.65 2.01 -5.84
CA LEU A 222 4.58 2.68 -4.54
C LEU A 222 5.87 2.55 -3.75
N GLY A 223 6.90 1.92 -4.30
CA GLY A 223 8.14 1.65 -3.60
C GLY A 223 7.97 0.64 -2.46
N LEU A 224 9.11 0.18 -1.96
CA LEU A 224 9.16 -0.72 -0.82
C LEU A 224 8.98 0.03 0.51
N PRO A 225 8.55 -0.65 1.58
CA PRO A 225 8.51 -0.04 2.90
C PRO A 225 9.90 0.46 3.32
N PRO A 226 10.00 1.50 4.17
CA PRO A 226 11.28 1.97 4.69
C PRO A 226 12.08 0.85 5.37
N GLY A 227 13.37 0.76 5.05
CA GLY A 227 14.27 -0.26 5.61
C GLY A 227 14.36 -1.56 4.80
N TYR A 228 13.61 -1.70 3.70
CA TYR A 228 13.72 -2.83 2.78
C TYR A 228 14.66 -2.47 1.61
N GLU A 229 15.55 -3.41 1.25
CA GLU A 229 16.45 -3.25 0.10
C GLU A 229 15.80 -3.74 -1.20
N GLU A 230 15.91 -2.96 -2.27
CA GLU A 230 15.35 -3.29 -3.59
C GLU A 230 15.88 -4.62 -4.17
N ARG A 231 17.14 -4.97 -3.86
CA ARG A 231 17.85 -6.08 -4.52
C ARG A 231 17.22 -7.46 -4.32
N GLU A 232 16.47 -7.67 -3.24
CA GLU A 232 15.76 -8.94 -3.00
C GLU A 232 14.41 -9.00 -3.70
N TYR A 233 13.72 -7.87 -3.82
CA TYR A 233 12.36 -7.81 -4.38
C TYR A 233 12.35 -7.95 -5.90
N TYR A 234 13.23 -7.24 -6.61
CA TYR A 234 13.16 -7.18 -8.08
C TYR A 234 13.72 -8.42 -8.78
N ARG A 235 14.57 -9.23 -8.12
CA ARG A 235 15.14 -10.45 -8.74
C ARG A 235 14.07 -11.49 -9.11
N GLU A 236 12.95 -11.50 -8.40
CA GLU A 236 11.80 -12.35 -8.73
C GLU A 236 10.88 -11.72 -9.80
N ALA A 237 10.93 -10.40 -9.97
CA ALA A 237 10.14 -9.65 -10.94
C ALA A 237 10.79 -9.56 -12.35
N GLU A 238 12.05 -9.96 -12.51
CA GLU A 238 12.82 -9.92 -13.77
C GLU A 238 12.23 -10.75 -14.93
N GLY A 239 11.11 -11.46 -14.73
CA GLY A 239 10.48 -12.38 -15.68
C GLY A 239 9.41 -11.81 -16.62
N GLY A 240 9.08 -10.52 -16.62
CA GLY A 240 8.15 -9.96 -17.61
C GLY A 240 7.16 -8.88 -17.16
N TYR A 241 7.38 -8.20 -16.03
CA TYR A 241 6.57 -7.04 -15.70
C TYR A 241 7.02 -5.82 -16.51
N CYS A 242 6.05 -5.02 -16.93
CA CYS A 242 6.33 -3.69 -17.43
C CYS A 242 7.07 -2.90 -16.35
N HIS A 243 8.32 -2.54 -16.63
CA HIS A 243 8.95 -1.48 -15.86
C HIS A 243 8.30 -0.17 -16.29
N PRO A 244 7.68 0.59 -15.37
CA PRO A 244 7.29 1.95 -15.71
C PRO A 244 8.52 2.64 -16.30
N PRO A 245 8.38 3.36 -17.43
CA PRO A 245 9.51 3.97 -18.11
C PRO A 245 10.30 4.76 -17.07
N ASP A 246 11.53 4.32 -16.83
CA ASP A 246 12.45 4.99 -15.93
C ASP A 246 12.63 6.40 -16.48
N ARG A 247 11.93 7.37 -15.89
CA ARG A 247 11.85 8.73 -16.43
C ARG A 247 13.23 9.36 -16.50
N ASP A 248 14.15 8.92 -15.67
CA ASP A 248 15.54 9.38 -15.69
C ASP A 248 16.29 8.72 -16.86
N ARG A 249 16.13 7.41 -17.06
CA ARG A 249 16.69 6.72 -18.24
C ARG A 249 16.14 7.28 -19.56
N ASP A 250 14.83 7.51 -19.65
CA ASP A 250 14.17 8.12 -20.81
C ASP A 250 14.58 9.58 -21.03
N ARG A 251 14.97 10.29 -19.96
CA ARG A 251 15.50 11.65 -20.04
C ARG A 251 16.95 11.61 -20.53
N GLU A 252 17.78 10.72 -20.00
CA GLU A 252 19.16 10.50 -20.47
C GLU A 252 19.17 10.12 -21.95
N ASP A 253 18.38 9.13 -22.34
CA ASP A 253 18.18 8.71 -23.72
C ASP A 253 17.74 9.86 -24.64
N ARG A 254 16.83 10.74 -24.17
CA ARG A 254 16.39 11.91 -24.94
C ARG A 254 17.48 12.97 -25.04
N LEU A 255 18.27 13.16 -23.99
CA LEU A 255 19.41 14.08 -24.00
C LEU A 255 20.52 13.57 -24.92
N GLU A 256 20.83 12.28 -24.91
CA GLU A 256 21.77 11.65 -25.84
C GLU A 256 21.29 11.80 -27.29
N ARG A 257 20.05 11.42 -27.59
CA ARG A 257 19.47 11.56 -28.95
C ARG A 257 19.38 13.02 -29.41
N ARG A 258 19.37 13.98 -28.49
CA ARG A 258 19.44 15.42 -28.82
C ARG A 258 20.89 15.83 -29.09
N ALA A 259 21.83 15.43 -28.24
CA ALA A 259 23.26 15.71 -28.42
C ALA A 259 23.78 15.12 -29.75
N GLU A 260 23.37 13.91 -30.12
CA GLU A 260 23.72 13.30 -31.41
C GLU A 260 23.19 14.09 -32.62
N ARG A 261 21.98 14.64 -32.52
CA ARG A 261 21.39 15.48 -33.58
C ARG A 261 22.12 16.82 -33.69
N GLU A 262 22.45 17.43 -32.57
CA GLU A 262 23.23 18.68 -32.54
C GLU A 262 24.63 18.46 -33.11
N ALA A 263 25.30 17.35 -32.77
CA ALA A 263 26.61 16.99 -33.32
C ALA A 263 26.60 16.72 -34.84
N ARG A 264 25.55 16.04 -35.36
CA ARG A 264 25.39 15.88 -36.81
C ARG A 264 25.13 17.20 -37.52
N ALA A 265 24.36 18.10 -36.89
CA ALA A 265 24.04 19.40 -37.48
C ALA A 265 25.23 20.35 -37.51
N SER A 266 26.15 20.27 -36.53
CA SER A 266 27.34 21.12 -36.48
C SER A 266 28.46 20.69 -37.44
N GLY A 267 28.29 19.60 -38.17
CA GLY A 267 29.30 19.10 -39.12
C GLY A 267 30.60 18.69 -38.45
N THR A 268 30.59 18.45 -37.13
CA THR A 268 31.78 18.04 -36.40
C THR A 268 32.00 16.55 -36.69
N PRO A 269 33.09 16.16 -37.38
CA PRO A 269 33.36 14.75 -37.59
C PRO A 269 33.70 14.12 -36.24
N THR A 270 32.88 13.17 -35.80
CA THR A 270 33.17 12.34 -34.63
C THR A 270 34.38 11.48 -34.96
N SER A 271 35.56 11.93 -34.57
CA SER A 271 36.78 11.12 -34.57
C SER A 271 36.62 10.04 -33.50
N ALA A 272 36.21 8.83 -33.89
CA ALA A 272 36.22 7.68 -33.00
C ALA A 272 37.67 7.33 -32.60
N PRO A 273 37.95 6.99 -31.33
CA PRO A 273 39.23 6.39 -30.93
C PRO A 273 39.41 4.96 -31.43
#